data_AF-A0A7Y7QYH2-F1
#
_entry.id   AF-A0A7Y7QYH2-F1
#
_cell.length_a   1.000
_cell.length_b   1.000
_cell.length_c   1.000
_cell.angle_alpha   90.00
_cell.angle_beta   90.00
_cell.angle_gamma   90.00
#
_symmetry.space_group_name_H-M   'P 1'
#
loop_
_entity.id
_entity.type
_entity.pdbx_description
1 polymer ?
#
loop_
_entity_poly.entity_id
_entity_poly.type
_entity_poly.pdbx_seq_one_letter_code
_entity_poly.pdbx_strand_id
1 'polypeptide(L)'
;MTVFELAIFMCVFRASRPPRVEEICQVIGSWFECAVDPPAASAPIENMLANRWVSEDGPCFWATEEGRRAARPLMNGMIRLLDQGTRLIDVALMMSVLRLSKGELDNGVRDR
;
A
#
# COMPACT_ATOMS: atom_id res chain seq x y z
N MET A 1 6.08 4.22 8.33
CA MET A 1 5.14 3.57 7.42
C MET A 1 5.81 3.41 6.07
N THR A 2 6.22 2.18 5.74
CA THR A 2 6.72 1.80 4.42
C THR A 2 5.58 1.75 3.40
N VAL A 3 5.89 1.59 2.10
CA VAL A 3 4.86 1.37 1.07
C VAL A 3 4.04 0.11 1.36
N PHE A 4 4.68 -0.94 1.88
CA PHE A 4 4.02 -2.18 2.25
C PHE A 4 3.08 -2.01 3.46
N GLU A 5 3.54 -1.31 4.51
CA GLU A 5 2.69 -0.97 5.67
C GLU A 5 1.53 -0.05 5.29
N LEU A 6 1.75 0.88 4.35
CA LEU A 6 0.70 1.74 3.82
C LEU A 6 -0.34 0.92 3.04
N ALA A 7 0.09 -0.06 2.22
CA ALA A 7 -0.82 -0.95 1.51
C ALA A 7 -1.66 -1.79 2.48
N ILE A 8 -1.03 -2.37 3.51
CA ILE A 8 -1.73 -3.08 4.59
C ILE A 8 -2.74 -2.15 5.28
N PHE A 9 -2.30 -0.95 5.68
CA PHE A 9 -3.18 0.02 6.34
C PHE A 9 -4.38 0.39 5.48
N MET A 10 -4.18 0.65 4.19
CA MET A 10 -5.25 0.99 3.27
C MET A 10 -6.21 -0.18 3.02
N CYS A 11 -5.70 -1.43 3.01
CA CYS A 11 -6.53 -2.63 2.96
C CYS A 11 -7.45 -2.72 4.18
N VAL A 12 -6.88 -2.61 5.39
CA VAL A 12 -7.64 -2.64 6.65
C VAL A 12 -8.63 -1.48 6.75
N PHE A 13 -8.20 -0.25 6.43
CA PHE A 13 -9.02 0.95 6.54
C PHE A 13 -10.22 0.97 5.58
N ARG A 14 -10.08 0.37 4.40
CA ARG A 14 -11.15 0.32 3.38
C ARG A 14 -12.06 -0.90 3.50
N ALA A 15 -11.68 -1.88 4.32
CA ALA A 15 -12.47 -3.09 4.50
C ALA A 15 -13.79 -2.76 5.22
N SER A 16 -14.91 -3.33 4.75
CA SER A 16 -16.22 -3.15 5.39
C SER A 16 -16.34 -3.88 6.73
N ARG A 17 -15.45 -4.85 6.99
CA ARG A 17 -15.33 -5.63 8.21
C ARG A 17 -13.84 -5.80 8.53
N PRO A 18 -13.45 -5.99 9.80
CA PRO A 18 -12.03 -6.09 10.16
C PRO A 18 -11.43 -7.37 9.57
N PRO A 19 -10.43 -7.27 8.68
CA PRO A 19 -9.89 -8.43 7.99
C PRO A 19 -8.87 -9.18 8.86
N ARG A 20 -8.69 -10.47 8.58
CA ARG A 20 -7.61 -11.29 9.13
C ARG A 20 -6.31 -11.15 8.33
N VAL A 21 -5.18 -11.61 8.90
CA VAL A 21 -3.87 -11.58 8.21
C VAL A 21 -3.94 -12.23 6.84
N GLU A 22 -4.59 -13.39 6.71
CA GLU A 22 -4.70 -14.13 5.45
C GLU A 22 -5.47 -13.34 4.40
N GLU A 23 -6.55 -12.67 4.80
CA GLU A 23 -7.37 -11.82 3.92
C GLU A 23 -6.59 -10.57 3.48
N ILE A 24 -5.83 -9.96 4.41
CA ILE A 24 -4.95 -8.83 4.12
C ILE A 24 -3.90 -9.26 3.08
N CYS A 25 -3.19 -10.36 3.32
CA CYS A 25 -2.20 -10.95 2.42
C CYS A 25 -2.75 -11.24 1.03
N GLN A 26 -3.96 -11.79 0.93
CA GLN A 26 -4.62 -12.03 -0.35
C GLN A 26 -4.88 -10.73 -1.13
N VAL A 27 -5.41 -9.71 -0.46
CA VAL A 27 -5.72 -8.41 -1.09
C VAL A 27 -4.45 -7.70 -1.53
N ILE A 28 -3.46 -7.56 -0.64
CA ILE A 28 -2.21 -6.87 -0.99
C ILE A 28 -1.42 -7.65 -2.03
N GLY A 29 -1.43 -8.99 -2.01
CA GLY A 29 -0.81 -9.81 -3.05
C GLY A 29 -1.39 -9.53 -4.44
N SER A 30 -2.71 -9.31 -4.53
CA SER A 30 -3.33 -8.87 -5.80
C SER A 30 -2.85 -7.48 -6.26
N TRP A 31 -2.55 -6.57 -5.33
CA TRP A 31 -2.07 -5.22 -5.65
C TRP A 31 -0.60 -5.20 -6.05
N PHE A 32 0.22 -6.04 -5.43
CA PHE A 32 1.64 -6.19 -5.73
C PHE A 32 1.93 -7.16 -6.88
N GLU A 33 0.91 -7.82 -7.42
CA GLU A 33 1.03 -8.87 -8.44
C GLU A 33 2.00 -9.99 -8.03
N CYS A 34 2.05 -10.31 -6.73
CA CYS A 34 2.92 -11.35 -6.17
C CYS A 34 2.26 -12.10 -5.01
N ALA A 35 2.72 -13.31 -4.73
CA ALA A 35 2.31 -14.04 -3.54
C ALA A 35 2.87 -13.36 -2.29
N VAL A 36 2.00 -13.04 -1.34
CA VAL A 36 2.37 -12.47 -0.05
C VAL A 36 1.91 -13.44 1.03
N ASP A 37 2.85 -14.15 1.63
CA ASP A 37 2.54 -15.11 2.69
C ASP A 37 2.39 -14.41 4.06
N PRO A 38 1.56 -14.94 4.98
CA PRO A 38 1.39 -14.36 6.32
C PRO A 38 2.70 -14.11 7.09
N PRO A 39 3.74 -14.98 7.03
CA PRO A 39 5.02 -14.71 7.68
C PRO A 39 5.75 -13.47 7.14
N ALA A 40 5.53 -13.08 5.88
CA ALA A 40 6.12 -11.86 5.34
C ALA A 40 5.42 -10.59 5.86
N ALA A 41 4.17 -10.72 6.31
CA ALA A 41 3.39 -9.62 6.86
C ALA A 41 3.54 -9.47 8.39
N SER A 42 4.15 -10.43 9.09
CA SER A 42 4.24 -10.42 10.56
C SER A 42 5.00 -9.20 11.09
N ALA A 43 6.26 -9.02 10.68
CA ALA A 43 7.07 -7.89 11.16
C ALA A 43 6.48 -6.52 10.79
N PRO A 44 5.95 -6.30 9.57
CA PRO A 44 5.19 -5.09 9.25
C PRO A 44 3.98 -4.88 10.17
N ILE A 45 3.15 -5.90 10.40
CA ILE A 45 1.95 -5.79 11.27
C ILE A 45 2.36 -5.50 12.71
N GLU A 46 3.37 -6.18 13.25
CA GLU A 46 3.93 -5.92 14.57
C GLU A 46 4.39 -4.47 14.72
N ASN A 47 5.10 -3.93 13.71
CA ASN A 47 5.52 -2.53 13.71
C ASN A 47 4.31 -1.59 13.67
N MET A 48 3.28 -1.92 12.89
CA MET A 48 2.05 -1.12 12.82
C MET A 48 1.27 -1.13 14.15
N LEU A 49 1.23 -2.26 14.86
CA LEU A 49 0.66 -2.38 16.20
C LEU A 49 1.45 -1.55 17.22
N ALA A 50 2.79 -1.65 17.20
CA ALA A 50 3.67 -0.89 18.09
C ALA A 50 3.51 0.64 17.92
N ASN A 51 3.29 1.08 16.68
CA ASN A 51 3.02 2.49 16.36
C ASN A 51 1.55 2.90 16.51
N ARG A 52 0.67 1.99 16.95
CA ARG A 52 -0.77 2.19 17.09
C ARG A 52 -1.46 2.60 15.80
N TRP A 53 -0.94 2.22 14.63
CA TRP A 53 -1.59 2.49 13.35
C TRP A 53 -2.73 1.53 13.05
N VAL A 54 -2.64 0.31 13.57
CA VAL A 54 -3.76 -0.63 13.64
C VAL A 54 -3.96 -1.08 15.09
N SER A 55 -5.14 -1.57 15.40
CA SER A 55 -5.44 -2.28 16.63
C SER A 55 -5.91 -3.69 16.32
N GLU A 56 -5.58 -4.63 17.19
CA GLU A 56 -5.98 -6.03 17.08
C GLU A 56 -7.27 -6.27 17.89
N ASP A 57 -8.19 -7.04 17.32
CA ASP A 57 -9.40 -7.56 17.95
C ASP A 57 -9.51 -9.04 17.61
N GLY A 58 -8.94 -9.87 18.48
CA GLY A 58 -8.74 -11.30 18.21
C GLY A 58 -7.88 -11.51 16.95
N PRO A 59 -8.32 -12.30 15.96
CA PRO A 59 -7.54 -12.52 14.74
C PRO A 59 -7.68 -11.40 13.70
N CYS A 60 -8.42 -10.32 14.01
CA CYS A 60 -8.81 -9.30 13.06
C CYS A 60 -8.18 -7.93 13.39
N PHE A 61 -8.02 -7.09 12.37
CA PHE A 61 -7.40 -5.77 12.52
C PHE A 61 -8.36 -4.64 12.23
N TRP A 62 -8.25 -3.56 13.02
CA TRP A 62 -8.96 -2.31 12.83
C TRP A 62 -7.98 -1.17 12.58
N ALA A 63 -8.33 -0.27 11.66
CA ALA A 63 -7.58 0.95 11.43
C ALA A 63 -7.87 1.99 12.52
N THR A 64 -6.82 2.58 13.10
CA THR A 64 -6.94 3.61 14.14
C THR A 64 -6.95 5.03 13.56
N GLU A 65 -7.24 6.01 14.39
CA GLU A 65 -7.10 7.43 14.01
C GLU A 65 -5.62 7.82 13.83
N GLU A 66 -4.72 7.31 14.66
CA GLU A 66 -3.27 7.49 14.55
C GLU A 66 -2.75 6.96 13.22
N GLY A 67 -3.20 5.78 12.80
CA GLY A 67 -2.88 5.21 11.50
C GLY A 67 -3.39 6.08 10.35
N ARG A 68 -4.61 6.62 10.45
CA ARG A 68 -5.14 7.56 9.45
C ARG A 68 -4.29 8.83 9.35
N ARG A 69 -3.85 9.37 10.49
CA ARG A 69 -2.98 10.56 10.52
C ARG A 69 -1.62 10.29 9.91
N ALA A 70 -1.06 9.09 10.14
CA ALA A 70 0.20 8.67 9.53
C ALA A 70 0.07 8.43 8.01
N ALA A 71 -1.02 7.80 7.55
CA ALA A 71 -1.22 7.47 6.14
C ALA A 71 -1.61 8.68 5.27
N ARG A 72 -2.35 9.66 5.82
CA ARG A 72 -2.84 10.84 5.09
C ARG A 72 -1.75 11.62 4.33
N PRO A 73 -0.63 12.04 4.94
CA PRO A 73 0.40 12.76 4.20
C PRO A 73 1.06 11.91 3.10
N LEU A 74 1.15 10.58 3.29
CA LEU A 74 1.69 9.66 2.27
C LEU A 74 0.75 9.56 1.07
N MET A 75 -0.56 9.45 1.30
CA MET A 75 -1.56 9.49 0.23
C MET A 75 -1.51 10.81 -0.54
N ASN A 76 -1.38 11.93 0.15
CA ASN A 76 -1.22 13.24 -0.50
C ASN A 76 0.06 13.29 -1.34
N GLY A 77 1.17 12.74 -0.83
CA GLY A 77 2.43 12.62 -1.55
C GLY A 77 2.28 11.80 -2.83
N MET A 78 1.64 10.63 -2.75
CA MET A 78 1.37 9.78 -3.93
C MET A 78 0.48 10.50 -4.95
N ILE A 79 -0.60 11.15 -4.53
CA ILE A 79 -1.47 11.92 -5.43
C ILE A 79 -0.67 13.01 -6.14
N ARG A 80 0.16 13.77 -5.42
CA ARG A 80 0.98 14.84 -5.99
C ARG A 80 2.07 14.33 -6.92
N LEU A 81 2.69 13.21 -6.58
CA LEU A 81 3.68 12.53 -7.42
C LEU A 81 3.05 12.13 -8.76
N LEU A 82 1.86 11.53 -8.68
CA LEU A 82 1.08 11.08 -9.84
C LEU A 82 0.54 12.25 -10.68
N ASP A 83 0.17 13.36 -10.05
CA ASP A 83 -0.31 14.60 -10.70
C ASP A 83 0.82 15.39 -11.40
N GLN A 84 2.10 15.05 -11.14
CA GLN A 84 3.29 15.79 -11.61
C GLN A 84 3.22 17.32 -11.40
N GLY A 85 2.39 17.80 -10.47
CA GLY A 85 2.14 19.22 -10.23
C GLY A 85 1.28 19.93 -11.29
N THR A 86 0.70 19.21 -12.25
CA THR A 86 0.04 19.79 -13.44
C THR A 86 -1.48 19.94 -13.32
N ARG A 87 -2.11 19.36 -12.28
CA ARG A 87 -3.57 19.39 -12.05
C ARG A 87 -4.42 18.77 -13.19
N LEU A 88 -3.79 18.07 -14.13
CA LEU A 88 -4.43 17.41 -15.27
C LEU A 88 -4.07 15.93 -15.20
N ILE A 89 -4.83 15.17 -14.42
CA ILE A 89 -4.68 13.71 -14.38
C ILE A 89 -5.31 13.15 -15.66
N ASP A 90 -4.54 13.10 -16.75
CA ASP A 90 -4.79 12.07 -17.75
C ASP A 90 -4.33 10.74 -17.15
N VAL A 91 -5.27 10.05 -16.52
CA VAL A 91 -5.05 8.75 -15.87
C VAL A 91 -4.44 7.76 -16.85
N ALA A 92 -4.78 7.84 -18.14
CA ALA A 92 -4.23 6.93 -19.14
C ALA A 92 -2.74 7.22 -19.41
N LEU A 93 -2.36 8.49 -19.52
CA LEU A 93 -0.95 8.88 -19.65
C LEU A 93 -0.14 8.48 -18.42
N MET A 94 -0.68 8.72 -17.23
CA MET A 94 -0.07 8.33 -15.96
C MET A 94 0.15 6.82 -15.85
N MET A 95 -0.86 6.02 -16.17
CA MET A 95 -0.73 4.56 -16.19
C MET A 95 0.29 4.07 -17.23
N SER A 96 0.42 4.80 -18.35
CA SER A 96 1.42 4.49 -19.38
C SER A 96 2.84 4.73 -18.88
N VAL A 97 3.08 5.84 -18.17
CA VAL A 97 4.38 6.13 -17.54
C VAL A 97 4.72 5.10 -16.47
N LEU A 98 3.78 4.76 -15.57
CA LEU A 98 4.03 3.76 -14.54
C LEU A 98 4.36 2.38 -15.11
N ARG A 99 3.66 1.97 -16.19
CA ARG A 99 3.95 0.70 -16.88
C ARG A 99 5.31 0.71 -17.59
N LEU A 100 5.71 1.85 -18.15
CA LEU A 100 7.05 2.00 -18.74
C LEU A 100 8.12 1.81 -17.67
N SER A 101 8.03 2.52 -16.54
CA SER A 101 8.99 2.38 -15.43
C SER A 101 8.99 0.97 -14.84
N LYS A 102 7.84 0.30 -14.73
CA LYS A 102 7.79 -1.13 -14.36
C LYS A 102 8.57 -1.97 -15.36
N GLY A 103 8.35 -1.77 -16.66
CA GLY A 103 9.08 -2.46 -17.71
C GLY A 103 10.60 -2.22 -17.67
N GLU A 104 11.05 -1.03 -17.30
CA GLU A 104 12.48 -0.72 -17.10
C GLU A 104 13.06 -1.48 -15.91
N LEU A 105 12.31 -1.63 -14.81
CA LEU A 105 12.71 -2.43 -13.66
C LEU A 105 12.78 -3.93 -13.98
N ASP A 106 11.83 -4.43 -14.78
CA ASP A 106 11.76 -5.85 -15.15
C ASP A 106 12.87 -6.25 -16.14
N ASN A 107 13.26 -5.34 -17.05
CA ASN A 107 14.17 -5.64 -18.17
C ASN A 107 15.55 -4.98 -18.07
N GLY A 108 15.77 -4.12 -17.06
CA GLY A 108 16.93 -3.23 -16.99
C GLY A 108 16.82 -2.04 -17.94
N VAL A 109 17.55 -0.96 -17.64
CA VAL A 109 17.69 0.17 -18.57
C VAL A 109 18.48 -0.34 -19.77
N ARG A 110 17.86 -0.40 -20.95
CA ARG A 110 18.60 -0.65 -22.19
C ARG A 110 19.59 0.50 -22.39
N ASP A 111 20.87 0.25 -22.15
CA ASP A 111 21.95 1.12 -22.56
C ASP A 111 21.77 1.43 -24.06
N ARG A 112 21.57 2.71 -24.37
CA ARG A 112 21.71 3.26 -25.72
C ARG A 112 23.06 3.93 -25.85
#